data_AF-A0A8J5MCW5-F1
#
_entry.id   AF-A0A8J5MCW5-F1
#
_cell.length_a   1.000
_cell.length_b   1.000
_cell.length_c   1.000
_cell.angle_alpha   90.00
_cell.angle_beta   90.00
_cell.angle_gamma   90.00
#
_symmetry.space_group_name_H-M   'P 1'
#
loop_
_entity.id
_entity.type
_entity.pdbx_description
1 polymer ?
#
loop_
_entity_poly.entity_id
_entity_poly.type
_entity_poly.pdbx_seq_one_letter_code
_entity_poly.pdbx_strand_id
1 'polypeptide(L)'
;MQEILSAKAAVEEHGPIVVATVEGLKTHLQGKNQTTRIRIRMKLIWTSDHTYGQWQLIWMHFVDARVPEPLEKMLRVFRDPYEANRQDIDSILLTATLWNLESGSELLPRPGTVVNIDEYSNLQLYRDSQCQITTRLSQLNWERSDM
;
A
#
# COMPACT_ATOMS: atom_id res chain seq x y z
N MET A 1 -5.46 28.94 27.45
CA MET A 1 -4.96 27.59 27.10
C MET A 1 -6.08 26.63 26.65
N GLN A 2 -7.24 27.13 26.20
CA GLN A 2 -8.35 26.31 25.68
C GLN A 2 -8.52 26.37 24.15
N GLU A 3 -7.95 27.38 23.48
CA GLU A 3 -8.11 27.55 22.02
C GLU A 3 -7.31 26.55 21.18
N ILE A 4 -6.18 26.04 21.69
CA ILE A 4 -5.32 25.09 20.95
C ILE A 4 -5.94 23.69 20.88
N LEU A 5 -6.77 23.32 21.86
CA LEU A 5 -7.44 22.01 21.89
C LEU A 5 -8.68 21.98 20.97
N SER A 6 -9.32 23.12 20.72
CA SER A 6 -10.50 23.20 19.86
C SER A 6 -10.18 23.01 18.37
N ALA A 7 -9.00 23.47 17.91
CA ALA A 7 -8.57 23.30 16.53
C ALA A 7 -8.25 21.83 16.16
N LYS A 8 -7.90 20.99 17.14
CA LYS A 8 -7.64 19.56 16.93
C LYS A 8 -8.91 18.71 16.82
N ALA A 9 -10.03 19.19 17.37
CA ALA A 9 -11.30 18.49 17.38
C ALA A 9 -12.18 18.77 16.14
N ALA A 10 -11.91 19.87 15.41
CA ALA A 10 -12.73 20.30 14.27
C ALA A 10 -12.37 19.63 12.93
N VAL A 11 -11.47 18.63 12.91
CA VAL A 11 -11.02 17.94 11.68
C VAL A 11 -11.76 16.62 11.42
N GLU A 12 -12.62 16.15 12.33
CA GLU A 12 -13.22 14.80 12.23
C GLU A 12 -14.73 14.77 11.91
N GLU A 13 -15.25 15.67 11.06
CA GLU A 13 -16.61 15.46 10.53
C GLU A 13 -16.66 14.48 9.34
N HIS A 14 -15.54 14.28 8.66
CA HIS A 14 -15.42 13.35 7.55
C HIS A 14 -14.15 12.55 7.79
N GLY A 15 -14.26 11.22 7.94
CA GLY A 15 -13.11 10.34 8.15
C GLY A 15 -12.00 10.53 7.09
N PRO A 16 -10.84 9.87 7.26
CA PRO A 16 -9.71 10.08 6.37
C PRO A 16 -10.11 9.87 4.91
N ILE A 17 -9.64 10.74 4.02
CA ILE A 17 -9.84 10.55 2.58
C ILE A 17 -9.25 9.19 2.19
N VAL A 18 -10.09 8.32 1.62
CA VAL A 18 -9.68 6.97 1.22
C VAL A 18 -9.31 6.96 -0.25
N VAL A 19 -8.06 6.60 -0.55
CA VAL A 19 -7.58 6.34 -1.91
C VAL A 19 -7.56 4.84 -2.14
N ALA A 20 -8.34 4.38 -3.11
CA ALA A 20 -8.57 2.96 -3.35
C ALA A 20 -8.15 2.44 -4.73
N THR A 21 -7.49 3.30 -5.53
CA THR A 21 -6.93 2.96 -6.84
C THR A 21 -5.51 3.50 -7.00
N VAL A 22 -4.68 2.78 -7.75
CA VAL A 22 -3.28 3.18 -8.03
C VAL A 22 -3.26 4.52 -8.78
N GLU A 23 -4.15 4.70 -9.76
CA GLU A 23 -4.31 5.98 -10.46
C GLU A 23 -4.76 7.13 -9.54
N GLY A 24 -5.62 6.84 -8.57
CA GLY A 24 -6.00 7.80 -7.54
C GLY A 24 -4.81 8.22 -6.66
N LEU A 25 -3.91 7.27 -6.37
CA LEU A 25 -2.69 7.55 -5.61
C LEU A 25 -1.68 8.38 -6.41
N LYS A 26 -1.53 8.11 -7.71
CA LYS A 26 -0.72 8.94 -8.61
C LYS A 26 -1.26 10.36 -8.72
N THR A 27 -2.58 10.48 -8.91
CA THR A 27 -3.27 11.77 -8.98
C THR A 27 -3.09 12.56 -7.70
N HIS A 28 -3.16 11.88 -6.54
CA HIS A 28 -2.79 12.45 -5.27
C HIS A 28 -1.34 12.96 -5.35
N LEU A 29 -0.35 12.08 -5.52
CA LEU A 29 1.08 12.45 -5.52
C LEU A 29 1.49 13.58 -6.47
N GLN A 30 0.79 13.75 -7.60
CA GLN A 30 1.04 14.81 -8.58
C GLN A 30 0.36 16.15 -8.23
N GLY A 31 -0.54 16.17 -7.25
CA GLY A 31 -1.22 17.38 -6.79
C GLY A 31 -0.25 18.35 -6.08
N LYS A 32 -0.45 19.66 -6.28
CA LYS A 32 0.35 20.69 -5.59
C LYS A 32 -0.09 20.83 -4.12
N ASN A 33 0.86 21.04 -3.21
CA ASN A 33 0.64 21.34 -1.77
C ASN A 33 -0.11 20.26 -0.98
N GLN A 34 0.28 18.99 -1.11
CA GLN A 34 -0.36 17.91 -0.37
C GLN A 34 0.06 17.88 1.10
N THR A 35 -0.79 18.41 1.98
CA THR A 35 -0.71 18.23 3.44
C THR A 35 -1.77 17.27 3.96
N THR A 36 -2.71 16.84 3.10
CA THR A 36 -3.82 15.99 3.49
C THR A 36 -3.37 14.54 3.64
N ARG A 37 -3.48 14.02 4.86
CA ARG A 37 -3.26 12.61 5.14
C ARG A 37 -4.39 11.78 4.53
N ILE A 38 -4.02 10.76 3.75
CA ILE A 38 -4.96 9.81 3.15
C ILE A 38 -4.84 8.44 3.82
N ARG A 39 -5.92 7.67 3.80
CA ARG A 39 -5.89 6.22 4.02
C ARG A 39 -5.77 5.54 2.67
N ILE A 40 -4.77 4.68 2.51
CA ILE A 40 -4.65 3.85 1.32
C ILE A 40 -5.43 2.56 1.57
N ARG A 41 -6.34 2.18 0.67
CA ARG A 41 -7.09 0.93 0.75
C ARG A 41 -6.89 0.15 -0.53
N MET A 42 -6.15 -0.95 -0.52
CA MET A 42 -5.79 -1.70 -1.73
C MET A 42 -5.88 -3.22 -1.52
N LYS A 43 -5.99 -3.98 -2.60
CA LYS A 43 -6.01 -5.45 -2.55
C LYS A 43 -4.59 -5.98 -2.71
N LEU A 44 -4.12 -6.75 -1.74
CA LEU A 44 -2.82 -7.44 -1.81
C LEU A 44 -2.88 -8.56 -2.85
N ILE A 45 -1.89 -8.67 -3.72
CA ILE A 45 -1.77 -9.80 -4.66
C ILE A 45 -0.66 -10.74 -4.23
N TRP A 46 0.55 -10.26 -3.97
CA TRP A 46 1.63 -11.12 -3.49
C TRP A 46 2.64 -10.35 -2.65
N THR A 47 3.43 -11.12 -1.90
CA THR A 47 4.59 -10.67 -1.14
C THR A 47 5.84 -11.30 -1.73
N SER A 48 6.96 -10.58 -1.67
CA SER A 48 8.26 -11.06 -2.16
C SER A 48 9.35 -10.69 -1.16
N ASP A 49 10.26 -11.61 -0.89
CA ASP A 49 11.41 -11.40 -0.01
C ASP A 49 12.56 -10.72 -0.76
N HIS A 50 13.21 -9.78 -0.10
CA HIS A 50 14.34 -9.04 -0.63
C HIS A 50 15.40 -8.82 0.44
N THR A 51 16.62 -8.56 -0.02
CA THR A 51 17.74 -8.19 0.84
C THR A 51 18.32 -6.86 0.40
N TYR A 52 18.58 -5.98 1.37
CA TYR A 52 19.30 -4.72 1.16
C TYR A 52 20.51 -4.69 2.08
N GLY A 53 21.67 -5.06 1.52
CA GLY A 53 22.85 -5.35 2.32
C GLY A 53 22.59 -6.52 3.27
N GLN A 54 22.71 -6.28 4.58
CA GLN A 54 22.42 -7.26 5.62
C GLN A 54 20.95 -7.27 6.10
N TRP A 55 20.14 -6.32 5.62
CA TRP A 55 18.75 -6.16 6.08
C TRP A 55 17.79 -6.95 5.21
N GLN A 56 16.89 -7.70 5.87
CA GLN A 56 15.76 -8.34 5.20
C GLN A 56 14.58 -7.38 5.12
N LEU A 57 13.91 -7.37 3.97
CA LEU A 57 12.68 -6.64 3.75
C LEU A 57 11.76 -7.45 2.87
N ILE A 58 10.46 -7.15 2.96
CA ILE A 58 9.47 -7.64 2.01
C ILE A 58 8.92 -6.50 1.17
N TRP A 59 8.61 -6.81 -0.07
CA TRP A 59 7.72 -6.00 -0.90
C TRP A 59 6.36 -6.64 -0.96
N MET A 60 5.35 -5.87 -0.59
CA MET A 60 3.95 -6.20 -0.76
C MET A 60 3.42 -5.46 -2.00
N HIS A 61 2.79 -6.20 -2.89
CA HIS A 61 2.33 -5.69 -4.19
C HIS A 61 0.81 -5.62 -4.23
N PHE A 62 0.30 -4.42 -4.49
CA PHE A 62 -1.12 -4.11 -4.36
C PHE A 62 -1.73 -3.58 -5.67
N VAL A 63 -2.98 -3.94 -5.90
CA VAL A 63 -3.87 -3.36 -6.93
C VAL A 63 -5.04 -2.64 -6.29
N ASP A 64 -5.80 -1.94 -7.13
CA ASP A 64 -7.10 -1.37 -6.81
C ASP A 64 -7.97 -2.29 -5.96
N ALA A 65 -8.52 -1.75 -4.87
CA ALA A 65 -9.22 -2.56 -3.87
C ALA A 65 -10.43 -3.33 -4.40
N ARG A 66 -11.07 -2.82 -5.45
CA ARG A 66 -12.32 -3.36 -6.01
C ARG A 66 -12.12 -4.11 -7.33
N VAL A 67 -10.88 -4.46 -7.67
CA VAL A 67 -10.59 -5.27 -8.86
C VAL A 67 -11.46 -6.55 -8.85
N PRO A 68 -12.30 -6.78 -9.89
CA PRO A 68 -13.22 -7.91 -9.92
C PRO A 68 -12.52 -9.24 -10.24
N GLU A 69 -11.32 -9.20 -10.83
CA GLU A 69 -10.57 -10.38 -11.20
C GLU A 69 -10.23 -11.27 -10.00
N PRO A 70 -10.31 -12.60 -10.16
CA PRO A 70 -9.89 -13.53 -9.12
C PRO A 70 -8.37 -13.45 -8.92
N LEU A 71 -7.93 -13.79 -7.71
CA LEU A 71 -6.52 -13.73 -7.31
C LEU A 71 -5.61 -14.50 -8.29
N GLU A 72 -6.01 -15.70 -8.69
CA GLU A 72 -5.22 -16.53 -9.61
C GLU A 72 -4.96 -15.85 -10.96
N LYS A 73 -5.95 -15.13 -11.50
CA LYS A 73 -5.79 -14.37 -12.74
C LYS A 73 -4.84 -13.20 -12.54
N MET A 74 -4.94 -12.49 -11.41
CA MET A 74 -4.03 -11.39 -11.09
C MET A 74 -2.58 -11.88 -10.92
N LEU A 75 -2.37 -13.01 -10.25
CA LEU A 75 -1.03 -13.59 -10.10
C LEU A 75 -0.40 -13.93 -11.46
N ARG A 76 -1.17 -14.51 -12.39
CA ARG A 76 -0.70 -14.79 -13.75
C ARG A 76 -0.33 -13.54 -14.55
N VAL A 77 -1.02 -12.42 -14.30
CA VAL A 77 -0.79 -11.17 -15.02
C VAL A 77 0.37 -10.38 -14.42
N PHE A 78 0.49 -10.35 -13.10
CA PHE A 78 1.43 -9.47 -12.41
C PHE A 78 2.67 -10.18 -11.86
N ARG A 79 2.49 -11.34 -11.23
CA ARG A 79 3.59 -12.04 -10.54
C ARG A 79 4.40 -12.90 -11.51
N ASP A 80 3.74 -13.72 -12.30
CA ASP A 80 4.42 -14.69 -13.17
C ASP A 80 5.37 -14.03 -14.20
N PRO A 81 5.02 -12.88 -14.83
CA PRO A 81 5.94 -12.16 -15.72
C PRO A 81 6.78 -11.08 -15.02
N TYR A 82 6.79 -11.02 -13.68
CA TYR A 82 7.34 -9.88 -12.91
C TYR A 82 8.81 -9.63 -13.18
N GLU A 83 9.66 -10.65 -13.10
CA GLU A 83 11.11 -10.48 -13.26
C GLU A 83 11.49 -9.90 -14.64
N ALA A 84 10.76 -10.29 -15.69
CA ALA A 84 11.01 -9.81 -17.05
C ALA A 84 10.44 -8.40 -17.30
N ASN A 85 9.36 -8.01 -16.63
CA ASN A 85 8.60 -6.78 -16.93
C ASN A 85 8.41 -5.88 -15.70
N ARG A 86 9.34 -5.95 -14.75
CA ARG A 86 9.20 -5.34 -13.42
C ARG A 86 8.84 -3.87 -13.48
N GLN A 87 9.46 -3.11 -14.38
CA GLN A 87 9.23 -1.67 -14.48
C GLN A 87 7.78 -1.33 -14.88
N ASP A 88 7.25 -2.05 -15.87
CA ASP A 88 5.90 -1.84 -16.38
C ASP A 88 4.87 -2.30 -15.36
N ILE A 89 5.12 -3.43 -14.69
CA ILE A 89 4.22 -3.95 -13.66
C ILE A 89 4.20 -3.04 -12.43
N ASP A 90 5.37 -2.64 -11.89
CA ASP A 90 5.44 -1.71 -10.76
C ASP A 90 4.77 -0.35 -11.07
N SER A 91 4.68 0.05 -12.35
CA SER A 91 4.03 1.30 -12.74
C SER A 91 2.51 1.30 -12.57
N ILE A 92 1.88 0.12 -12.50
CA ILE A 92 0.42 -0.05 -12.34
C ILE A 92 0.04 -0.70 -11.01
N LEU A 93 1.01 -0.82 -10.10
CA LEU A 93 0.82 -1.33 -8.74
C LEU A 93 1.19 -0.28 -7.71
N LEU A 94 0.78 -0.53 -6.47
CA LEU A 94 1.42 0.06 -5.29
C LEU A 94 2.37 -0.98 -4.69
N THR A 95 3.62 -0.59 -4.49
CA THR A 95 4.63 -1.41 -3.79
C THR A 95 4.86 -0.85 -2.38
N ALA A 96 4.57 -1.64 -1.35
CA ALA A 96 4.87 -1.29 0.03
C ALA A 96 6.08 -2.07 0.54
N THR A 97 7.08 -1.34 1.05
CA THR A 97 8.25 -1.92 1.71
C THR A 97 8.01 -2.04 3.21
N LEU A 98 8.21 -3.25 3.76
CA LEU A 98 8.26 -3.51 5.20
C LEU A 98 9.59 -4.16 5.57
N TRP A 99 10.21 -3.70 6.65
CA TRP A 99 11.52 -4.17 7.11
C TRP A 99 11.39 -5.27 8.16
N ASN A 100 12.41 -6.14 8.25
CA ASN A 100 12.55 -7.19 9.28
C ASN A 100 11.33 -8.13 9.35
N LEU A 101 10.79 -8.48 8.20
CA LEU A 101 9.72 -9.47 8.03
C LEU A 101 10.11 -10.44 6.93
N GLU A 102 9.51 -11.62 6.97
CA GLU A 102 9.61 -12.64 5.93
C GLU A 102 8.24 -12.80 5.28
N SER A 103 8.22 -13.05 3.97
CA SER A 103 7.00 -13.12 3.17
C SER A 103 6.04 -14.23 3.61
N GLY A 104 6.57 -15.27 4.27
CA GLY A 104 5.81 -16.41 4.81
C GLY A 104 5.24 -16.21 6.22
N SER A 105 5.42 -15.03 6.84
CA SER A 105 4.91 -14.76 8.18
C SER A 105 3.38 -14.83 8.24
N GLU A 106 2.84 -15.62 9.17
CA GLU A 106 1.39 -15.73 9.43
C GLU A 106 0.75 -14.42 9.92
N LEU A 107 1.58 -13.46 10.34
CA LEU A 107 1.12 -12.15 10.77
C LEU A 107 0.74 -11.25 9.58
N LEU A 108 1.14 -11.60 8.36
CA LEU A 108 0.85 -10.83 7.16
C LEU A 108 -0.58 -11.10 6.64
N PRO A 109 -1.22 -10.11 5.99
CA PRO A 109 -2.44 -10.37 5.23
C PRO A 109 -2.17 -11.40 4.13
N ARG A 110 -3.16 -12.27 3.89
CA ARG A 110 -3.08 -13.22 2.78
C ARG A 110 -3.27 -12.50 1.44
N PRO A 111 -2.62 -12.97 0.38
CA PRO A 111 -3.00 -12.65 -0.99
C PRO A 111 -4.52 -12.66 -1.21
N GLY A 112 -5.05 -11.64 -1.88
CA GLY A 112 -6.48 -11.43 -2.14
C GLY A 112 -7.19 -10.57 -1.09
N THR A 113 -6.60 -10.36 0.09
CA THR A 113 -7.16 -9.53 1.15
C THR A 113 -7.07 -8.04 0.80
N VAL A 114 -8.14 -7.28 1.12
CA VAL A 114 -8.10 -5.82 1.07
C VAL A 114 -7.51 -5.27 2.37
N VAL A 115 -6.47 -4.46 2.24
CA VAL A 115 -5.69 -3.90 3.34
C VAL A 115 -5.87 -2.39 3.36
N ASN A 116 -6.15 -1.84 4.54
CA ASN A 116 -6.06 -0.42 4.83
C ASN A 116 -4.67 -0.11 5.38
N ILE A 117 -4.05 0.96 4.90
CA ILE A 117 -2.74 1.45 5.34
C ILE A 117 -2.97 2.87 5.86
N ASP A 118 -2.94 3.00 7.18
CA ASP A 118 -3.28 4.24 7.90
C ASP A 118 -2.08 5.16 8.12
N GLU A 119 -0.89 4.56 8.15
CA GLU A 119 0.35 5.30 8.25
C GLU A 119 1.44 4.67 7.39
N TYR A 120 2.28 5.55 6.86
CA TYR A 120 3.38 5.21 5.97
C TYR A 120 4.34 6.41 5.92
N SER A 121 5.55 6.14 5.44
CA SER A 121 6.53 7.15 5.08
C SER A 121 6.97 6.95 3.63
N ASN A 122 7.71 7.92 3.09
CA ASN A 122 8.27 7.85 1.74
C ASN A 122 7.22 7.54 0.66
N LEU A 123 5.99 8.06 0.81
CA LEU A 123 5.00 7.98 -0.26
C LEU A 123 5.48 8.86 -1.42
N GLN A 124 5.80 8.22 -2.54
CA GLN A 124 6.38 8.90 -3.71
C GLN A 124 6.12 8.13 -5.01
N LEU A 125 6.35 8.82 -6.13
CA LEU A 125 6.51 8.19 -7.44
C LEU A 125 7.98 7.93 -7.70
N TYR A 126 8.39 6.67 -7.74
CA TYR A 126 9.72 6.29 -8.19
C TYR A 126 9.74 6.23 -9.73
N ARG A 127 10.77 6.84 -10.34
CA ARG A 127 10.88 7.01 -11.81
C ARG A 127 9.61 7.61 -12.44
N ASP A 128 9.00 8.56 -11.74
CA ASP A 128 7.81 9.31 -12.18
C ASP A 128 6.53 8.48 -12.41
N SER A 129 6.54 7.16 -12.15
CA SER A 129 5.41 6.28 -12.46
C SER A 129 5.06 5.25 -11.39
N GLN A 130 6.03 4.80 -10.58
CA GLN A 130 5.84 3.68 -9.66
C GLN A 130 5.46 4.19 -8.27
N CYS A 131 4.25 3.84 -7.81
CA CYS A 131 3.79 4.22 -6.47
C CYS A 131 4.49 3.36 -5.42
N GLN A 132 5.29 4.00 -4.56
CA GLN A 132 5.98 3.31 -3.47
C GLN A 132 5.69 3.94 -2.12
N ILE A 133 5.62 3.10 -1.09
CA ILE A 133 5.57 3.51 0.31
C ILE A 133 6.51 2.65 1.16
N THR A 134 6.90 3.18 2.31
CA THR A 134 7.43 2.39 3.43
C THR A 134 6.40 2.36 4.54
N THR A 135 6.10 1.20 5.10
CA THR A 135 5.13 1.06 6.20
C THR A 135 5.59 -0.03 7.19
N ARG A 136 4.80 -0.26 8.23
CA ARG A 136 5.02 -1.27 9.26
C ARG A 136 3.79 -2.14 9.40
N LEU A 137 3.99 -3.37 9.85
CA LEU A 137 2.89 -4.30 10.08
C LEU A 137 1.79 -3.73 10.98
N SER A 138 2.16 -2.97 12.02
CA SER A 138 1.20 -2.34 12.95
C SER A 138 0.37 -1.19 12.33
N GLN A 139 0.74 -0.73 11.12
CA GLN A 139 0.06 0.34 10.38
C GLN A 139 -0.88 -0.21 9.31
N LEU A 140 -0.91 -1.53 9.15
CA LEU A 140 -1.80 -2.27 8.27
C LEU A 140 -3.03 -2.75 9.06
N ASN A 141 -4.20 -2.60 8.47
CA ASN A 141 -5.46 -3.09 9.02
C ASN A 141 -6.24 -3.86 7.94
N TRP A 142 -6.64 -5.09 8.25
CA TRP A 142 -7.42 -5.93 7.36
C TRP A 142 -8.31 -6.87 8.17
N GLU A 143 -9.42 -7.30 7.56
CA GLU A 143 -10.24 -8.37 8.13
C GLU A 143 -9.44 -9.67 8.09
N ARG A 144 -9.14 -10.21 9.27
CA ARG A 144 -8.67 -11.58 9.38
C ARG A 144 -9.88 -12.46 9.06
N SER A 145 -9.81 -13.24 7.99
CA SER A 145 -10.75 -14.35 7.86
C SER A 145 -10.45 -15.30 9.00
N ASP A 146 -11.31 -15.30 10.02
CA ASP A 146 -11.31 -16.33 11.05
C ASP A 146 -11.40 -17.67 10.33
N MET A 147 -10.35 -18.50 10.49
CA MET A 147 -10.34 -19.88 10.01
C MET A 147 -11.26 -20.73 10.88
#